data_AF-A0A1Y4LRZ6-F1
#
_entry.id   AF-A0A1Y4LRZ6-F1
#
_cell.length_a   1.000
_cell.length_b   1.000
_cell.length_c   1.000
_cell.angle_alpha   90.00
_cell.angle_beta   90.00
_cell.angle_gamma   90.00
#
_symmetry.space_group_name_H-M   'P 1'
#
loop_
_entity.id
_entity.type
_entity.pdbx_description
1 polymer ?
#
loop_
_entity_poly.entity_id
_entity_poly.type
_entity_poly.pdbx_seq_one_letter_code
_entity_poly.pdbx_strand_id
1 'polypeptide(L)'
;MSLENGMDVKTLSTIISHVSSATTLNTYTHITDEMWQKAAVNIDRGIAKAEAQPEPEQETEKSHAQEPFTPVFPVRRRPGTGYVKQLNDHLWEGRYSPVWPDGKKHSRNVYGRTEEECEEKLKALILEMKAEIAALRSGASTEYPDGVSPKKKAIAAYLRENPGVTSKSRIARELNIDRSTVQKYYDEIRSEIREGKVQAS
;
A
#
# COMPACT_ATOMS: atom_id res chain seq x y z
N MET A 1 -50.68 18.40 -20.50
CA MET A 1 -49.77 18.47 -21.66
C MET A 1 -49.93 17.35 -22.69
N SER A 2 -49.93 16.04 -22.39
CA SER A 2 -50.06 15.03 -23.47
C SER A 2 -51.48 14.54 -23.79
N LEU A 3 -52.40 14.52 -22.82
CA LEU A 3 -53.82 14.21 -23.06
C LEU A 3 -54.56 15.38 -23.74
N GLU A 4 -54.12 16.62 -23.50
CA GLU A 4 -54.63 17.82 -24.18
C GLU A 4 -54.29 17.84 -25.67
N ASN A 5 -53.25 17.11 -26.10
CA ASN A 5 -52.84 17.00 -27.50
C ASN A 5 -53.43 15.77 -28.22
N GLY A 6 -54.43 15.10 -27.62
CA GLY A 6 -55.21 14.04 -28.27
C GLY A 6 -54.53 12.67 -28.39
N MET A 7 -53.46 12.41 -27.63
CA MET A 7 -52.80 11.10 -27.65
C MET A 7 -53.44 10.12 -26.66
N ASP A 8 -53.78 8.91 -27.13
CA ASP A 8 -54.36 7.85 -26.30
C ASP A 8 -53.41 7.39 -25.18
N VAL A 9 -53.98 7.04 -24.03
CA VAL A 9 -53.29 6.66 -22.79
C VAL A 9 -52.39 5.44 -23.02
N LYS A 10 -52.83 4.48 -23.84
CA LYS A 10 -52.01 3.31 -24.19
C LYS A 10 -50.78 3.72 -24.97
N THR A 11 -50.93 4.59 -25.97
CA THR A 11 -49.83 5.09 -26.81
C THR A 11 -48.79 5.84 -25.97
N LEU A 12 -49.25 6.68 -25.04
CA LEU A 12 -48.36 7.37 -24.10
C LEU A 12 -47.62 6.41 -23.17
N SER A 13 -48.32 5.42 -22.62
CA SER A 13 -47.74 4.42 -21.73
C SER A 13 -46.68 3.58 -22.44
N THR A 14 -46.91 3.20 -23.71
CA THR A 14 -45.95 2.46 -24.52
C THR A 14 -44.70 3.28 -24.83
N ILE A 15 -44.85 4.55 -25.23
CA ILE A 15 -43.72 5.43 -25.55
C ILE A 15 -42.84 5.64 -24.30
N ILE A 16 -43.45 5.94 -23.15
CA ILE A 16 -42.73 6.17 -21.89
C ILE A 16 -42.00 4.90 -21.43
N SER A 17 -42.63 3.74 -21.57
CA SER A 17 -42.02 2.46 -21.18
C SER A 17 -40.78 2.14 -22.02
N HIS A 18 -40.83 2.31 -23.34
CA HIS A 18 -39.67 2.08 -24.22
C HIS A 18 -38.54 3.09 -24.00
N VAL A 19 -38.85 4.38 -23.82
CA VAL A 19 -37.84 5.41 -23.53
C VAL A 19 -37.14 5.14 -22.18
N SER A 20 -37.86 4.64 -21.19
CA SER A 20 -37.30 4.24 -19.91
C SER A 20 -36.40 3.00 -20.02
N SER A 21 -36.78 1.98 -20.80
CA SER A 21 -35.92 0.81 -21.03
C SER A 21 -34.64 1.17 -21.78
N ALA A 22 -34.73 2.03 -22.80
CA ALA A 22 -33.56 2.49 -23.56
C ALA A 22 -32.56 3.27 -22.69
N THR A 23 -33.04 4.17 -21.84
CA THR A 23 -32.18 4.96 -20.93
C THR A 23 -31.55 4.11 -19.83
N THR A 24 -32.30 3.18 -19.23
CA THR A 24 -31.77 2.31 -18.18
C THR A 24 -30.75 1.33 -18.74
N LEU A 25 -30.99 0.74 -19.92
CA LEU A 25 -30.05 -0.18 -20.56
C LEU A 25 -28.80 0.56 -21.04
N ASN A 26 -28.92 1.75 -21.65
CA ASN A 26 -27.77 2.57 -22.07
C ASN A 26 -26.86 2.93 -20.89
N THR A 27 -27.43 3.17 -19.71
CA THR A 27 -26.65 3.50 -18.49
C THR A 27 -25.77 2.33 -18.04
N TYR A 28 -26.19 1.08 -18.28
CA TYR A 28 -25.44 -0.11 -17.87
C TYR A 28 -24.61 -0.77 -18.98
N THR A 29 -24.85 -0.47 -20.26
CA THR A 29 -24.26 -1.21 -21.39
C THR A 29 -23.33 -0.40 -22.30
N HIS A 30 -23.06 0.87 -22.02
CA HIS A 30 -22.13 1.72 -22.79
C HIS A 30 -22.34 1.61 -24.31
N ILE A 31 -23.60 1.68 -24.75
CA ILE A 31 -23.91 1.66 -26.18
C ILE A 31 -23.55 3.04 -26.75
N THR A 32 -22.69 3.09 -27.76
CA THR A 32 -22.29 4.32 -28.43
C THR A 32 -23.29 4.69 -29.53
N ASP A 33 -23.31 5.97 -29.93
CA ASP A 33 -24.18 6.46 -31.01
C ASP A 33 -23.93 5.72 -32.34
N GLU A 34 -22.69 5.31 -32.59
CA GLU A 34 -22.32 4.52 -33.77
C GLU A 34 -22.95 3.12 -33.76
N MET A 35 -23.03 2.48 -32.58
CA MET A 35 -23.68 1.18 -32.44
C MET A 35 -25.19 1.30 -32.70
N TRP A 36 -25.81 2.40 -32.26
CA TRP A 36 -27.21 2.70 -32.55
C TRP A 36 -27.46 2.90 -34.05
N GLN A 37 -26.62 3.68 -34.72
CA GLN A 37 -26.74 3.92 -36.16
C GLN A 37 -26.56 2.63 -36.96
N LYS A 38 -25.57 1.79 -36.62
CA LYS A 38 -25.37 0.48 -37.27
C LYS A 38 -26.55 -0.47 -37.03
N ALA A 39 -27.12 -0.48 -35.83
CA ALA A 39 -28.28 -1.30 -35.52
C ALA A 39 -29.53 -0.86 -36.29
N ALA A 40 -29.78 0.44 -36.39
CA ALA A 40 -30.91 1.00 -37.16
C ALA A 40 -30.82 0.63 -38.64
N VAL A 41 -29.64 0.79 -39.26
CA VAL A 41 -29.40 0.42 -40.66
C VAL A 41 -29.65 -1.07 -40.91
N ASN A 42 -29.25 -1.94 -39.98
CA ASN A 42 -29.49 -3.38 -40.09
C ASN A 42 -30.96 -3.78 -39.97
N ILE A 43 -31.71 -3.08 -39.11
CA ILE A 43 -33.16 -3.30 -38.94
C ILE A 43 -33.90 -2.86 -40.22
N ASP A 44 -33.59 -1.67 -40.74
CA ASP A 44 -34.18 -1.16 -41.98
C ASP A 44 -33.88 -2.08 -43.17
N ARG A 45 -32.65 -2.63 -43.24
CA ARG A 45 -32.27 -3.63 -44.25
C ARG A 45 -33.06 -4.93 -44.14
N GLY A 46 -33.33 -5.40 -42.92
CA GLY A 46 -34.10 -6.61 -42.64
C GLY A 46 -35.59 -6.48 -42.98
N ILE A 47 -36.15 -5.28 -42.82
CA ILE A 47 -37.57 -5.00 -43.13
C ILE A 47 -37.77 -4.76 -44.63
N ALA A 48 -36.84 -4.08 -45.30
CA ALA A 48 -36.99 -3.71 -46.71
C ALA A 48 -36.59 -4.81 -47.72
N LYS A 49 -35.96 -5.92 -47.29
CA LYS A 49 -35.49 -7.02 -48.16
C LYS A 49 -34.73 -6.54 -49.41
N ALA A 50 -33.92 -5.49 -49.29
CA ALA A 50 -33.06 -5.04 -50.38
C ALA A 50 -31.77 -5.89 -50.43
N GLU A 51 -31.41 -6.38 -51.62
CA GLU A 51 -30.18 -7.13 -51.86
C GLU A 51 -28.93 -6.29 -51.59
N ALA A 52 -27.91 -6.96 -51.06
CA ALA A 52 -26.70 -6.36 -50.48
C ALA A 52 -25.88 -5.57 -51.51
N GLN A 53 -25.70 -4.27 -51.25
CA GLN A 53 -24.46 -3.59 -51.63
C GLN A 53 -23.41 -3.88 -50.55
N PRO A 54 -22.13 -4.08 -50.90
CA PRO A 54 -21.08 -4.24 -49.91
C PRO A 54 -21.09 -3.01 -49.00
N GLU A 55 -21.02 -3.22 -47.68
CA GLU A 55 -20.85 -2.12 -46.75
C GLU A 55 -19.65 -1.30 -47.21
N PRO A 56 -19.73 0.05 -47.22
CA PRO A 56 -18.50 0.82 -47.33
C PRO A 56 -17.59 0.30 -46.24
N GLU A 57 -16.43 -0.21 -46.65
CA GLU A 57 -15.38 -0.65 -45.76
C GLU A 57 -15.33 0.39 -44.66
N GLN A 58 -15.69 -0.03 -43.44
CA GLN A 58 -15.51 0.81 -42.27
C GLN A 58 -14.08 1.28 -42.41
N GLU A 59 -13.87 2.58 -42.60
CA GLU A 59 -12.55 3.16 -42.45
C GLU A 59 -12.11 2.63 -41.10
N THR A 60 -11.24 1.62 -41.14
CA THR A 60 -10.66 1.00 -39.97
C THR A 60 -10.18 2.19 -39.18
N GLU A 61 -10.92 2.53 -38.11
CA GLU A 61 -10.66 3.72 -37.31
C GLU A 61 -9.17 3.77 -37.19
N LYS A 62 -8.57 4.79 -37.83
CA LYS A 62 -7.13 4.86 -38.06
C LYS A 62 -6.51 4.34 -36.81
N SER A 63 -5.81 3.20 -36.87
CA SER A 63 -5.22 2.58 -35.70
C SER A 63 -4.54 3.72 -34.97
N HIS A 64 -5.14 4.21 -33.88
CA HIS A 64 -4.59 5.35 -33.18
C HIS A 64 -3.27 4.77 -32.73
N ALA A 65 -2.19 5.12 -33.43
CA ALA A 65 -0.89 4.55 -33.20
C ALA A 65 -0.66 4.86 -31.73
N GLN A 66 -0.80 3.83 -30.88
CA GLN A 66 -0.84 4.02 -29.45
C GLN A 66 0.52 4.62 -29.14
N GLU A 67 0.55 5.92 -28.87
CA GLU A 67 1.79 6.57 -28.52
C GLU A 67 2.35 5.77 -27.34
N PRO A 68 3.63 5.35 -27.39
CA PRO A 68 4.20 4.52 -26.35
C PRO A 68 4.01 5.25 -25.02
N PHE A 69 3.14 4.72 -24.16
CA PHE A 69 2.87 5.33 -22.88
C PHE A 69 4.17 5.35 -22.09
N THR A 70 4.67 6.54 -21.76
CA THR A 70 5.78 6.67 -20.82
C THR A 70 5.20 6.83 -19.42
N PRO A 71 5.30 5.82 -18.54
CA PRO A 71 4.87 5.96 -17.17
C PRO A 71 5.73 7.02 -16.47
N VAL A 72 5.07 8.03 -15.89
CA VAL A 72 5.74 9.05 -15.07
C VAL A 72 6.10 8.42 -13.73
N PHE A 73 7.36 8.08 -13.53
CA PHE A 73 7.85 7.59 -12.24
C PHE A 73 8.17 8.78 -11.32
N PRO A 74 7.69 8.78 -10.07
CA PRO A 74 8.08 9.81 -9.10
C PRO A 74 9.58 9.73 -8.81
N VAL A 75 10.20 10.88 -8.54
CA VAL A 75 11.62 10.98 -8.18
C VAL A 75 11.90 10.06 -6.98
N ARG A 76 12.75 9.05 -7.21
CA ARG A 76 13.15 8.11 -6.16
C ARG A 76 13.96 8.85 -5.11
N ARG A 77 13.53 8.76 -3.85
CA ARG A 77 14.13 9.54 -2.76
C ARG A 77 15.56 9.07 -2.45
N ARG A 78 16.43 10.02 -2.08
CA ARG A 78 17.79 9.72 -1.59
C ARG A 78 17.69 8.95 -0.26
N PRO A 79 18.42 7.83 -0.09
CA PRO A 79 18.40 7.08 1.15
C PRO A 79 19.05 7.89 2.30
N GLY A 80 18.45 7.85 3.48
CA GLY A 80 19.11 8.27 4.73
C GLY A 80 18.88 9.72 5.21
N THR A 81 18.06 10.51 4.52
CA THR A 81 17.74 11.90 4.94
C THR A 81 16.44 12.03 5.75
N GLY A 82 15.63 10.96 5.84
CA GLY A 82 14.28 11.06 6.39
C GLY A 82 13.34 11.82 5.44
N TYR A 83 12.12 12.09 5.87
CA TYR A 83 11.23 13.02 5.17
C TYR A 83 10.47 13.90 6.15
N VAL A 84 10.21 15.13 5.73
CA VAL A 84 9.34 16.07 6.42
C VAL A 84 8.05 16.19 5.61
N LYS A 85 6.90 16.08 6.29
CA LYS A 85 5.58 16.17 5.68
C LYS A 85 4.74 17.12 6.53
N GLN A 86 4.09 18.07 5.88
CA GLN A 86 3.08 18.88 6.52
C GLN A 86 1.86 17.99 6.83
N LEU A 87 1.53 17.87 8.11
CA LEU A 87 0.37 17.11 8.56
C LEU A 87 -0.87 18.00 8.54
N ASN A 88 -0.76 19.19 9.14
CA ASN A 88 -1.78 20.25 9.17
C ASN A 88 -1.12 21.63 8.93
N ASP A 89 -1.93 22.69 8.76
CA ASP A 89 -1.47 24.08 8.53
C ASP A 89 -0.43 24.59 9.54
N HIS A 90 -0.41 24.04 10.77
CA HIS A 90 0.50 24.41 11.85
C HIS A 90 1.34 23.25 12.40
N LEU A 91 1.36 22.11 11.73
CA LEU A 91 2.02 20.90 12.24
C LEU A 91 2.75 20.15 11.14
N TRP A 92 4.06 19.99 11.34
CA TRP A 92 4.96 19.26 10.47
C TRP A 92 5.47 17.99 11.16
N GLU A 93 5.49 16.88 10.43
CA GLU A 93 6.01 15.57 10.85
C GLU A 93 7.30 15.26 10.10
N GLY A 94 8.40 15.11 10.84
CA GLY A 94 9.68 14.61 10.36
C GLY A 94 9.83 13.15 10.74
N ARG A 95 9.94 12.25 9.75
CA ARG A 95 10.10 10.81 9.96
C ARG A 95 11.45 10.33 9.48
N TYR A 96 12.17 9.63 10.34
CA TYR A 96 13.40 8.91 10.01
C TYR A 96 13.21 7.41 10.23
N SER A 97 13.65 6.57 9.28
CA SER A 97 13.44 5.11 9.33
C SER A 97 14.70 4.38 8.89
N PRO A 98 15.76 4.38 9.73
CA PRO A 98 16.97 3.64 9.44
C PRO A 98 16.75 2.13 9.52
N VAL A 99 17.58 1.40 8.77
CA VAL A 99 17.71 -0.05 8.87
C VAL A 99 18.76 -0.33 9.93
N TRP A 100 18.38 -1.07 10.97
CA TRP A 100 19.28 -1.44 12.06
C TRP A 100 20.09 -2.69 11.68
N PRO A 101 21.17 -3.02 12.40
CA PRO A 101 21.97 -4.23 12.10
C PRO A 101 21.15 -5.53 12.19
N ASP A 102 20.02 -5.52 12.90
CA ASP A 102 19.00 -6.58 12.93
C ASP A 102 18.23 -6.78 11.61
N GLY A 103 18.46 -5.93 10.61
CA GLY A 103 17.75 -5.94 9.32
C GLY A 103 16.32 -5.38 9.37
N LYS A 104 15.83 -4.99 10.55
CA LYS A 104 14.51 -4.35 10.74
C LYS A 104 14.61 -2.83 10.66
N LYS A 105 13.50 -2.20 10.25
CA LYS A 105 13.36 -0.74 10.24
C LYS A 105 12.79 -0.28 11.58
N HIS A 106 13.48 0.63 12.25
CA HIS A 106 12.96 1.29 13.44
C HIS A 106 12.70 2.75 13.07
N SER A 107 11.43 3.09 12.90
CA SER A 107 11.05 4.45 12.53
C SER A 107 10.82 5.32 13.76
N ARG A 108 11.33 6.55 13.73
CA ARG A 108 11.11 7.56 14.76
C ARG A 108 10.65 8.86 14.13
N ASN A 109 9.74 9.54 14.84
CA ASN A 109 9.04 10.72 14.37
C ASN A 109 9.38 11.93 15.24
N VAL A 110 9.33 13.10 14.63
CA VAL A 110 9.60 14.42 15.22
C VAL A 110 8.50 15.37 14.75
N TYR A 111 8.07 16.26 15.63
CA TYR A 111 7.04 17.26 15.29
C TYR A 111 7.56 18.70 15.47
N GLY A 112 7.18 19.56 14.53
CA GLY A 112 7.51 21.00 14.53
C GLY A 112 6.29 21.84 14.12
N ARG A 113 6.26 23.11 14.51
CA ARG A 113 5.21 24.05 14.07
C ARG A 113 5.52 24.61 12.69
N THR A 114 6.80 24.78 12.38
CA THR A 114 7.32 25.18 11.07
C THR A 114 8.11 24.04 10.43
N GLU A 115 8.33 24.12 9.12
CA GLU A 115 9.17 23.18 8.37
C GLU A 115 10.61 23.20 8.89
N GLU A 116 11.18 24.39 9.09
CA GLU A 116 12.55 24.58 9.55
C GLU A 116 12.79 23.96 10.93
N GLU A 117 11.90 24.22 11.90
CA GLU A 117 11.99 23.61 13.24
C GLU A 117 11.90 22.08 13.17
N CYS A 118 11.07 21.55 12.27
CA CYS A 118 10.91 20.12 12.08
C CYS A 118 12.19 19.51 11.48
N GLU A 119 12.78 20.18 10.49
CA GLU A 119 14.04 19.76 9.88
C GLU A 119 15.22 19.77 10.85
N GLU A 120 15.36 20.80 11.67
CA GLU A 120 16.45 20.88 12.67
C GLU A 120 16.38 19.73 13.67
N LYS A 121 15.18 19.50 14.23
CA LYS A 121 14.95 18.38 15.13
C LYS A 121 15.12 17.03 14.43
N LEU A 122 14.75 16.92 13.15
CA LEU A 122 14.99 15.71 12.35
C LEU A 122 16.49 15.48 12.11
N LYS A 123 17.28 16.52 11.83
CA LYS A 123 18.74 16.43 11.67
C LYS A 123 19.39 15.95 12.97
N ALA A 124 19.00 16.51 14.12
CA ALA A 124 19.46 16.06 15.43
C ALA A 124 19.13 14.57 15.67
N LEU A 125 17.88 14.17 15.43
CA LEU A 125 17.45 12.76 15.54
C LEU A 125 18.27 11.82 14.63
N ILE A 126 18.55 12.24 13.40
CA ILE A 126 19.33 11.45 12.45
C ILE A 126 20.76 11.22 12.96
N LEU A 127 21.38 12.23 13.57
CA LEU A 127 22.73 12.12 14.14
C LEU A 127 22.74 11.15 15.33
N GLU A 128 21.78 11.26 16.24
CA GLU A 128 21.61 10.35 17.38
C GLU A 128 21.46 8.90 16.91
N MET A 129 20.49 8.64 16.03
CA MET A 129 20.24 7.28 15.54
C MET A 129 21.41 6.71 14.72
N LYS A 130 22.15 7.55 13.98
CA LYS A 130 23.36 7.10 13.27
C LYS A 130 24.49 6.75 14.24
N ALA A 131 24.67 7.53 15.31
CA ALA A 131 25.64 7.24 16.35
C ALA A 131 25.30 5.93 17.07
N GLU A 132 24.02 5.69 17.38
CA GLU A 132 23.53 4.43 17.95
C GLU A 132 23.81 3.23 17.04
N ILE A 133 23.49 3.34 15.74
CA ILE A 133 23.76 2.29 14.76
C ILE A 133 25.27 2.03 14.63
N ALA A 134 26.10 3.08 14.65
CA ALA A 134 27.55 2.95 14.60
C ALA A 134 28.09 2.26 15.86
N ALA A 135 27.58 2.59 17.04
CA ALA A 135 27.96 1.97 18.32
C ALA A 135 27.56 0.49 18.40
N LEU A 136 26.41 0.12 17.84
CA LEU A 136 26.00 -1.28 17.70
C LEU A 136 26.87 -2.04 16.70
N ARG A 137 27.20 -1.41 15.57
CA ARG A 137 28.06 -2.04 14.56
C ARG A 137 29.49 -2.24 15.04
N SER A 138 30.00 -1.37 15.91
CA SER A 138 31.33 -1.48 16.51
C SER A 138 31.36 -2.39 17.75
N GLY A 139 30.22 -2.88 18.24
CA GLY A 139 30.12 -3.74 19.42
C GLY A 139 30.31 -3.01 20.76
N ALA A 140 30.37 -1.67 20.76
CA ALA A 140 30.51 -0.86 21.97
C ALA A 140 29.21 -0.78 22.80
N SER A 141 28.06 -1.01 22.17
CA SER A 141 26.78 -1.24 22.85
C SER A 141 26.26 -2.64 22.52
N THR A 142 25.89 -3.40 23.55
CA THR A 142 25.12 -4.66 23.41
C THR A 142 23.61 -4.41 23.53
N GLU A 143 23.21 -3.19 23.90
CA GLU A 143 21.82 -2.86 24.12
C GLU A 143 21.26 -2.06 22.94
N TYR A 144 20.35 -2.71 22.22
CA TYR A 144 19.46 -2.11 21.24
C TYR A 144 18.34 -1.33 21.97
N PRO A 145 18.27 0.00 21.89
CA PRO A 145 17.07 0.74 22.26
C PRO A 145 16.01 0.52 21.17
N ASP A 146 14.81 0.09 21.57
CA ASP A 146 13.62 -0.05 20.73
C ASP A 146 13.64 -1.10 19.60
N GLY A 147 14.25 -2.29 19.79
CA GLY A 147 14.13 -3.38 18.80
C GLY A 147 14.21 -4.83 19.27
N VAL A 148 14.78 -5.09 20.44
CA VAL A 148 14.69 -6.40 21.08
C VAL A 148 13.42 -6.40 21.92
N SER A 149 12.46 -7.28 21.59
CA SER A 149 11.27 -7.47 22.42
C SER A 149 11.72 -7.58 23.89
N PRO A 150 11.10 -6.86 24.85
CA PRO A 150 11.53 -6.88 26.25
C PRO A 150 11.73 -8.30 26.80
N LYS A 151 10.92 -9.24 26.27
CA LYS A 151 10.96 -10.68 26.53
C LYS A 151 12.24 -11.35 26.04
N LYS A 152 12.76 -11.01 24.85
CA LYS A 152 14.04 -11.53 24.32
C LYS A 152 15.22 -11.03 25.16
N LYS A 153 15.19 -9.76 25.61
CA LYS A 153 16.21 -9.22 26.54
C LYS A 153 16.20 -9.97 27.87
N ALA A 154 15.02 -10.20 28.44
CA ALA A 154 14.87 -10.95 29.69
C ALA A 154 15.37 -12.40 29.56
N ILE A 155 15.04 -13.10 28.47
CA ILE A 155 15.51 -14.48 28.21
C ILE A 155 17.03 -14.51 28.00
N ALA A 156 17.61 -13.55 27.28
CA ALA A 156 19.06 -13.47 27.08
C ALA A 156 19.81 -13.21 28.39
N ALA A 157 19.30 -12.32 29.24
CA ALA A 157 19.86 -12.08 30.58
C ALA A 157 19.78 -13.35 31.46
N TYR A 158 18.62 -14.01 31.46
CA TYR A 158 18.43 -15.26 32.20
C TYR A 158 19.40 -16.37 31.76
N LEU A 159 19.61 -16.54 30.46
CA LEU A 159 20.54 -17.55 29.91
C LEU A 159 22.01 -17.22 30.22
N ARG A 160 22.35 -15.94 30.38
CA ARG A 160 23.68 -15.50 30.83
C ARG A 160 23.92 -15.89 32.29
N GLU A 161 22.93 -15.68 33.15
CA GLU A 161 22.99 -16.06 34.56
C GLU A 161 22.93 -17.58 34.76
N ASN A 162 22.27 -18.30 33.84
CA ASN A 162 22.00 -19.73 33.94
C ASN A 162 22.44 -20.51 32.67
N PRO A 163 23.75 -20.67 32.41
CA PRO A 163 24.27 -21.26 31.17
C PRO A 163 23.89 -22.75 30.98
N GLY A 164 23.49 -23.44 32.04
CA GLY A 164 23.09 -24.86 32.01
C GLY A 164 21.60 -25.12 31.73
N VAL A 165 20.75 -24.08 31.70
CA VAL A 165 19.30 -24.28 31.55
C VAL A 165 18.93 -24.45 30.08
N THR A 166 18.61 -25.69 29.71
CA THR A 166 18.08 -26.05 28.38
C THR A 166 16.55 -26.17 28.35
N SER A 167 15.93 -26.22 29.54
CA SER A 167 14.48 -26.40 29.66
C SER A 167 13.73 -25.10 29.44
N LYS A 168 13.14 -24.97 28.26
CA LYS A 168 12.35 -23.80 27.83
C LYS A 168 11.10 -23.60 28.70
N SER A 169 10.52 -24.69 29.20
CA SER A 169 9.39 -24.65 30.14
C SER A 169 9.79 -24.06 31.51
N ARG A 170 11.03 -24.27 31.95
CA ARG A 170 11.55 -23.69 33.19
C ARG A 170 11.74 -22.18 33.04
N ILE A 171 12.37 -21.76 31.95
CA ILE A 171 12.54 -20.34 31.58
C ILE A 171 11.17 -19.63 31.50
N ALA A 172 10.18 -20.28 30.87
CA ALA A 172 8.83 -19.75 30.75
C ALA A 172 8.15 -19.49 32.11
N ARG A 173 8.31 -20.42 33.06
CA ARG A 173 7.74 -20.27 34.41
C ARG A 173 8.46 -19.19 35.22
N GLU A 174 9.79 -19.17 35.18
CA GLU A 174 10.59 -18.24 35.98
C GLU A 174 10.47 -16.79 35.47
N LEU A 175 10.40 -16.60 34.15
CA LEU A 175 10.21 -15.26 33.56
C LEU A 175 8.74 -14.86 33.38
N ASN A 176 7.79 -15.75 33.70
CA ASN A 176 6.36 -15.58 33.44
C ASN A 176 6.07 -15.20 31.97
N ILE A 177 6.73 -15.89 31.03
CA ILE A 177 6.61 -15.70 29.58
C ILE A 177 6.00 -16.97 28.98
N ASP A 178 5.15 -16.81 27.97
CA ASP A 178 4.60 -17.94 27.23
C ASP A 178 5.68 -18.84 26.60
N ARG A 179 5.49 -20.16 26.68
CA ARG A 179 6.45 -21.16 26.22
C ARG A 179 6.81 -21.01 24.74
N SER A 180 5.86 -20.66 23.88
CA SER A 180 6.13 -20.47 22.43
C SER A 180 7.04 -19.27 22.18
N THR A 181 6.86 -18.21 22.97
CA THR A 181 7.69 -17.00 22.91
C THR A 181 9.11 -17.30 23.38
N VAL A 182 9.25 -18.07 24.46
CA VAL A 182 10.55 -18.55 24.93
C VAL A 182 11.25 -19.42 23.90
N GLN A 183 10.53 -20.37 23.28
CA GLN A 183 11.08 -21.24 22.23
C GLN A 183 11.69 -20.42 21.10
N LYS A 184 10.92 -19.48 20.55
CA LYS A 184 11.36 -18.64 19.43
C LYS A 184 12.63 -17.86 19.77
N TYR A 185 12.62 -17.15 20.91
CA TYR A 185 13.78 -16.33 21.29
C TYR A 185 14.97 -17.14 21.77
N TYR A 186 14.76 -18.31 22.38
CA TYR A 186 15.84 -19.23 22.76
C TYR A 186 16.61 -19.72 21.54
N ASP A 187 15.90 -20.10 20.47
CA ASP A 187 16.52 -20.58 19.23
C ASP A 187 17.27 -19.45 18.52
N GLU A 188 16.69 -18.24 18.46
CA GLU A 188 17.37 -17.03 17.95
C GLU A 188 18.64 -16.71 18.75
N ILE A 189 18.56 -16.64 20.09
CA ILE A 189 19.71 -16.33 20.97
C ILE A 189 20.81 -17.39 20.82
N ARG A 190 20.46 -18.69 20.76
CA ARG A 190 21.43 -19.77 20.54
C ARG A 190 22.08 -19.72 19.16
N SER A 191 21.32 -19.31 18.13
CA SER A 191 21.88 -19.07 16.80
C SER A 191 22.84 -17.88 16.79
N GLU A 192 22.50 -16.78 17.46
CA GLU A 192 23.33 -15.59 17.58
C GLU A 192 24.64 -15.85 18.37
N ILE A 193 24.57 -16.65 19.43
CA ILE A 193 25.75 -17.12 20.19
C ILE A 193 26.64 -17.99 19.30
N ARG A 194 26.05 -18.90 18.50
CA ARG A 194 26.80 -19.75 17.56
C ARG A 194 27.45 -18.94 16.44
N GLU A 195 26.79 -17.89 15.96
CA GLU A 195 27.29 -16.96 14.95
C GLU A 195 28.30 -15.94 15.50
N GLY A 196 28.56 -15.93 16.81
CA GLY A 196 29.52 -15.01 17.46
C GLY A 196 29.07 -13.55 17.52
N LYS A 197 27.78 -13.28 17.27
CA LYS A 197 27.20 -11.92 17.30
C LYS A 197 26.85 -11.45 18.72
N VAL A 198 26.68 -12.39 19.65
CA VAL A 198 26.48 -12.13 21.08
C VAL A 198 27.67 -12.72 21.81
N GLN A 199 28.56 -11.87 22.34
CA GLN A 199 29.71 -12.35 23.09
C GLN A 199 29.26 -13.00 24.40
N ALA A 200 29.66 -14.25 24.58
CA ALA A 200 29.73 -14.90 25.87
C ALA A 200 31.18 -14.73 26.37
N SER A 201 31.40 -13.73 27.21
CA SER A 201 32.60 -13.59 28.03
C SER A 201 32.20 -13.05 29.39
#